data_AF-A0A350NNW7-F1
#
_entry.id   AF-A0A350NNW7-F1
#
_cell.length_a   1.000
_cell.length_b   1.000
_cell.length_c   1.000
_cell.angle_alpha   90.00
_cell.angle_beta   90.00
_cell.angle_gamma   90.00
#
_symmetry.space_group_name_H-M   'P 1'
#
loop_
_entity.id
_entity.type
_entity.pdbx_description
1 polymer ?
#
loop_
_entity_poly.entity_id
_entity_poly.type
_entity_poly.pdbx_seq_one_letter_code
_entity_poly.pdbx_strand_id
1 'polypeptide(L)'
;SVNLHGRKTGEYTIPVHANLPKGWKLLEVRPQVVSIKIEPIESRSFIATLIVPEGGRMESPIPLQCNVQGPSSTVKQVRAVTGFVNNENAGPADVRLIPVDRDGLPVPGAAVFPEWVRIDTFGAQESSLEQAED
;
A
#
# COMPACT_ATOMS: atom_id res chain seq x y z
N SER A 1 14.45 22.18 2.92
CA SER A 1 13.14 21.86 2.36
C SER A 1 13.21 21.86 0.84
N VAL A 2 12.25 21.19 0.21
CA VAL A 2 12.12 21.06 -1.24
C VAL A 2 10.68 21.43 -1.59
N ASN A 3 10.45 22.23 -2.63
CA ASN A 3 9.11 22.65 -3.05
C ASN A 3 8.69 21.95 -4.35
N LEU A 4 7.58 21.22 -4.29
CA LEU A 4 6.98 20.48 -5.41
C LEU A 4 5.70 21.13 -5.95
N HIS A 5 5.24 22.23 -5.35
CA HIS A 5 3.97 22.84 -5.68
C HIS A 5 3.88 23.23 -7.16
N GLY A 6 2.75 22.91 -7.80
CA GLY A 6 2.47 23.21 -9.21
C GLY A 6 3.23 22.33 -10.22
N ARG A 7 4.10 21.41 -9.79
CA ARG A 7 4.77 20.47 -10.69
C ARG A 7 3.83 19.34 -11.09
N LYS A 8 3.91 18.93 -12.36
CA LYS A 8 3.14 17.81 -12.94
C LYS A 8 3.95 16.52 -12.88
N THR A 9 3.42 15.43 -13.43
CA THR A 9 4.16 14.18 -13.63
C THR A 9 5.47 14.45 -14.40
N GLY A 10 6.57 13.85 -13.94
CA GLY A 10 7.88 13.98 -14.58
C GLY A 10 9.05 13.81 -13.61
N GLU A 11 10.25 13.90 -14.14
CA GLU A 11 11.49 13.87 -13.38
C GLU A 11 12.03 15.28 -13.17
N TYR A 12 12.50 15.55 -11.96
CA TYR A 12 12.93 16.88 -11.54
C TYR A 12 14.20 16.80 -10.72
N THR A 13 15.16 17.67 -11.05
CA THR A 13 16.27 18.00 -10.14
C THR A 13 15.90 19.28 -9.40
N ILE A 14 15.83 19.25 -8.07
CA ILE A 14 15.33 20.36 -7.26
C ILE A 14 16.38 20.78 -6.24
N PRO A 15 16.70 22.09 -6.16
CA PRO A 15 17.63 22.59 -5.15
C PRO A 15 17.06 22.41 -3.74
N VAL A 16 17.95 22.09 -2.80
CA VAL A 16 17.61 22.01 -1.38
C VAL A 16 17.76 23.39 -0.76
N HIS A 17 16.68 23.90 -0.17
CA HIS A 17 16.70 25.18 0.55
C HIS A 17 16.88 24.96 2.05
N ALA A 18 17.78 25.72 2.68
CA ALA A 18 17.95 25.73 4.12
C ALA A 18 17.36 27.02 4.72
N ASN A 19 16.49 26.88 5.71
CA ASN A 19 15.99 28.00 6.49
C ASN A 19 16.93 28.20 7.68
N LEU A 20 17.53 29.38 7.80
CA LEU A 20 18.52 29.68 8.83
C LEU A 20 17.98 30.68 9.85
N PRO A 21 18.29 30.49 11.15
CA PRO A 21 18.03 31.51 12.16
C PRO A 21 18.79 32.81 11.87
N LYS A 22 18.28 33.93 12.40
CA LYS A 22 18.93 35.24 12.28
C LYS A 22 20.33 35.19 12.91
N GLY A 23 21.32 35.73 12.20
CA GLY A 23 22.73 35.78 12.65
C GLY A 23 23.57 34.56 12.27
N TRP A 24 22.97 33.52 11.67
CA TRP A 24 23.71 32.34 11.22
C TRP A 24 24.20 32.52 9.77
N LYS A 25 25.34 31.93 9.46
CA LYS A 25 25.87 31.83 8.09
C LYS A 25 25.80 30.38 7.63
N LEU A 26 25.21 30.17 6.46
CA LEU A 26 25.23 28.87 5.80
C LEU A 26 26.67 28.58 5.34
N LEU A 27 27.25 27.49 5.80
CA LEU A 27 28.56 27.04 5.31
C LEU A 27 28.40 26.13 4.10
N GLU A 28 27.49 25.15 4.20
CA GLU A 28 27.25 24.20 3.13
C GLU A 28 25.88 23.52 3.29
N VAL A 29 25.28 23.08 2.17
CA VAL A 29 24.12 22.19 2.13
C VAL A 29 24.51 20.93 1.36
N ARG A 30 24.39 19.76 1.99
CA ARG A 30 24.59 18.47 1.34
C ARG A 30 23.37 17.57 1.53
N PRO A 31 22.74 17.08 0.44
CA PRO A 31 23.04 17.38 -0.97
C PRO A 31 22.53 18.77 -1.40
N GLN A 32 23.17 19.39 -2.40
CA GLN A 32 22.72 20.68 -2.94
C GLN A 32 21.45 20.56 -3.79
N VAL A 33 21.26 19.41 -4.43
CA VAL A 33 20.11 19.08 -5.26
C VAL A 33 19.61 17.68 -4.95
N VAL A 34 18.33 17.45 -5.14
CA VAL A 34 17.71 16.12 -5.07
C VAL A 34 17.00 15.80 -6.38
N SER A 35 17.10 14.55 -6.81
CA SER A 35 16.35 14.03 -7.95
C SER A 35 15.04 13.42 -7.45
N ILE A 36 13.93 13.92 -7.98
CA ILE A 36 12.57 13.52 -7.58
C ILE A 36 11.78 13.16 -8.84
N LYS A 37 11.07 12.04 -8.77
CA LYS A 37 10.09 11.63 -9.78
C LYS A 37 8.69 11.84 -9.22
N ILE A 38 7.88 12.60 -9.94
CA ILE A 38 6.45 12.78 -9.64
C ILE A 38 5.67 11.88 -10.59
N GLU A 39 4.82 11.02 -10.02
CA GLU A 39 4.01 10.06 -10.75
C GLU A 39 2.53 10.27 -10.43
N PRO A 40 1.61 10.01 -11.37
CA PRO A 40 0.20 9.95 -11.04
C PRO A 40 -0.04 8.79 -10.06
N ILE A 41 -0.98 9.00 -9.14
CA ILE A 41 -1.54 7.92 -8.34
C ILE A 41 -2.53 7.16 -9.23
N GLU A 42 -2.27 5.88 -9.44
CA GLU A 42 -3.16 4.97 -10.17
C GLU A 42 -3.91 4.08 -9.19
N SER A 43 -5.07 3.57 -9.61
CA SER A 43 -5.86 2.57 -8.91
C SER A 43 -6.13 1.41 -9.85
N ARG A 44 -5.81 0.18 -9.44
CA ARG A 44 -6.08 -1.04 -10.22
C ARG A 44 -6.82 -2.07 -9.37
N SER A 45 -7.83 -2.70 -9.93
CA SER A 45 -8.63 -3.73 -9.25
C SER A 45 -7.98 -5.11 -9.38
N PHE A 46 -8.06 -5.89 -8.30
CA PHE A 46 -7.55 -7.25 -8.20
C PHE A 46 -8.58 -8.15 -7.50
N ILE A 47 -8.50 -9.45 -7.76
CA ILE A 47 -9.11 -10.45 -6.90
C ILE A 47 -8.02 -10.93 -5.93
N ALA A 48 -8.25 -10.76 -4.64
CA ALA A 48 -7.33 -11.19 -3.61
C ALA A 48 -7.33 -12.73 -3.49
N THR A 49 -6.14 -13.29 -3.30
CA THR A 49 -5.94 -14.71 -3.06
C THR A 49 -5.62 -14.94 -1.59
N LEU A 50 -6.47 -15.69 -0.90
CA LEU A 50 -6.24 -16.06 0.49
C LEU A 50 -5.44 -17.36 0.55
N ILE A 51 -4.37 -17.35 1.34
CA ILE A 51 -3.47 -18.49 1.53
C ILE A 51 -3.74 -19.07 2.92
N VAL A 52 -4.17 -20.33 2.94
CA VAL A 52 -4.50 -21.07 4.17
C VAL A 52 -3.37 -22.06 4.46
N PRO A 53 -2.90 -22.19 5.71
CA PRO A 53 -1.87 -23.16 6.09
C PRO A 53 -2.33 -24.61 5.87
N GLU A 54 -1.37 -25.52 5.72
CA GLU A 54 -1.64 -26.95 5.56
C GLU A 54 -2.50 -27.49 6.72
N GLY A 55 -3.56 -28.24 6.38
CA GLY A 55 -4.54 -28.74 7.35
C GLY A 55 -5.70 -27.79 7.64
N GLY A 56 -5.62 -26.52 7.24
CA GLY A 56 -6.75 -25.60 7.28
C GLY A 56 -7.81 -25.95 6.22
N ARG A 57 -9.08 -25.73 6.56
CA ARG A 57 -10.22 -25.86 5.63
C ARG A 57 -10.92 -24.53 5.48
N MET A 58 -11.10 -24.09 4.24
CA MET A 58 -11.98 -22.98 3.87
C MET A 58 -12.98 -23.53 2.85
N GLU A 59 -14.27 -23.44 3.16
CA GLU A 59 -15.31 -23.83 2.21
C GLU A 59 -15.37 -22.75 1.13
N SER A 60 -15.03 -23.12 -0.11
CA SER A 60 -15.07 -22.30 -1.34
C SER A 60 -14.88 -20.78 -1.15
N PRO A 61 -13.66 -20.22 -1.28
CA PRO A 61 -13.45 -18.78 -1.09
C PRO A 61 -14.34 -17.94 -2.00
N ILE A 62 -15.11 -17.02 -1.41
CA ILE A 62 -15.79 -15.96 -2.13
C ILE A 62 -14.70 -15.08 -2.80
N PRO A 63 -14.79 -14.79 -4.12
CA PRO A 63 -13.85 -13.90 -4.78
C PRO A 63 -13.85 -12.52 -4.12
N LEU A 64 -12.73 -12.16 -3.49
CA LEU A 64 -12.61 -10.90 -2.78
C LEU A 64 -12.02 -9.83 -3.70
N GLN A 65 -12.84 -8.88 -4.12
CA GLN A 65 -12.39 -7.74 -4.90
C GLN A 65 -11.67 -6.72 -4.02
N CYS A 66 -10.55 -6.19 -4.49
CA CYS A 66 -9.81 -5.13 -3.83
C CYS A 66 -9.18 -4.18 -4.85
N ASN A 67 -8.85 -2.97 -4.42
CA ASN A 67 -8.20 -1.96 -5.24
C ASN A 67 -6.82 -1.66 -4.67
N VAL A 68 -5.81 -1.67 -5.54
CA VAL A 68 -4.44 -1.29 -5.19
C VAL A 68 -4.14 0.09 -5.75
N GLN A 69 -3.69 0.99 -4.89
CA GLN A 69 -3.40 2.38 -5.19
C GLN A 69 -1.94 2.75 -4.88
N GLY A 70 -1.37 3.64 -5.68
CA GLY A 70 -0.01 4.12 -5.48
C GLY A 70 0.57 4.77 -6.73
N PRO A 71 1.86 5.16 -6.73
CA PRO A 71 2.55 5.64 -7.92
C PRO A 71 2.41 4.65 -9.08
N SER A 72 2.20 5.15 -10.29
CA SER A 72 1.97 4.29 -11.48
C SER A 72 3.02 3.19 -11.67
N SER A 73 4.31 3.50 -11.46
CA SER A 73 5.38 2.50 -11.54
C SER A 73 5.27 1.42 -10.46
N THR A 74 4.82 1.78 -9.26
CA THR A 74 4.57 0.87 -8.15
C THR A 74 3.37 -0.05 -8.43
N VAL A 75 2.22 0.51 -8.82
CA VAL A 75 1.01 -0.30 -9.10
C VAL A 75 1.24 -1.25 -10.30
N LYS A 76 2.10 -0.90 -11.25
CA LYS A 76 2.50 -1.80 -12.36
C LYS A 76 3.33 -3.00 -11.92
N GLN A 77 4.03 -2.91 -10.79
CA GLN A 77 4.82 -4.02 -10.25
C GLN A 77 3.93 -5.06 -9.54
N VAL A 78 2.77 -4.64 -9.04
CA VAL A 78 1.82 -5.51 -8.35
C VAL A 78 1.27 -6.56 -9.31
N ARG A 79 1.46 -7.83 -8.94
CA ARG A 79 1.00 -9.01 -9.69
C ARG A 79 -0.19 -9.68 -9.05
N ALA A 80 -0.22 -9.71 -7.73
CA ALA A 80 -1.33 -10.27 -6.98
C ALA A 80 -1.55 -9.48 -5.69
N VAL A 81 -2.70 -9.70 -5.08
CA VAL A 81 -2.97 -9.32 -3.69
C VAL A 81 -3.17 -10.61 -2.94
N THR A 82 -2.41 -10.80 -1.86
CA THR A 82 -2.45 -12.02 -1.06
C THR A 82 -2.79 -11.71 0.38
N GLY A 83 -3.49 -12.62 1.06
CA GLY A 83 -3.74 -12.55 2.50
C GLY A 83 -3.46 -13.89 3.13
N PHE A 84 -2.62 -13.92 4.18
CA PHE A 84 -2.33 -15.14 4.91
C PHE A 84 -3.34 -15.33 6.04
N VAL A 85 -4.04 -16.45 6.00
CA VAL A 85 -5.03 -16.82 7.00
C VAL A 85 -4.33 -17.54 8.13
N ASN A 86 -4.22 -16.94 9.31
CA ASN A 86 -3.85 -17.70 10.50
C ASN A 86 -5.12 -18.16 11.24
N ASN A 87 -5.46 -19.44 11.09
CA ASN A 87 -6.67 -20.04 11.67
C ASN A 87 -6.28 -21.16 12.64
N GLU A 88 -5.57 -20.80 13.70
CA GLU A 88 -5.25 -21.70 14.82
C GLU A 88 -6.52 -22.09 15.63
N ASN A 89 -7.60 -21.30 15.54
CA ASN A 89 -8.86 -21.52 16.26
C ASN A 89 -10.04 -21.46 15.30
N ALA A 90 -10.88 -22.50 15.28
CA ALA A 90 -12.10 -22.53 14.47
C ALA A 90 -13.00 -21.32 14.75
N GLY A 91 -12.97 -20.31 13.88
CA GLY A 91 -13.71 -19.07 14.03
C GLY A 91 -13.30 -18.00 13.00
N PRO A 92 -13.89 -16.79 13.08
CA PRO A 92 -13.53 -15.71 12.19
C PRO A 92 -12.09 -15.24 12.39
N ALA A 93 -11.38 -14.94 11.31
CA ALA A 93 -10.02 -14.43 11.31
C ALA A 93 -9.94 -13.10 10.56
N ASP A 94 -9.20 -12.14 11.10
CA ASP A 94 -8.86 -10.90 10.40
C ASP A 94 -7.59 -11.12 9.58
N VAL A 95 -7.69 -10.88 8.28
CA VAL A 95 -6.63 -11.12 7.31
C VAL A 95 -6.22 -9.81 6.68
N ARG A 96 -4.93 -9.53 6.76
CA ARG A 96 -4.34 -8.39 6.07
C ARG A 96 -4.11 -8.73 4.61
N LEU A 97 -4.57 -7.88 3.71
CA LEU A 97 -4.25 -7.96 2.30
C LEU A 97 -2.91 -7.26 2.03
N ILE A 98 -2.06 -7.93 1.25
CA ILE A 98 -0.73 -7.46 0.92
C ILE A 98 -0.56 -7.54 -0.60
N PRO A 99 -0.34 -6.41 -1.30
CA PRO A 99 0.02 -6.43 -2.71
C PRO A 99 1.44 -6.97 -2.87
N VAL A 100 1.60 -7.96 -3.74
CA VAL A 100 2.87 -8.64 -4.00
C VAL A 100 3.28 -8.56 -5.47
N ASP A 101 4.58 -8.59 -5.72
CA ASP A 101 5.15 -8.63 -7.06
C ASP A 101 5.17 -10.05 -7.66
N ARG A 102 5.92 -10.24 -8.75
CA ARG A 102 6.06 -11.53 -9.44
C ARG A 102 6.80 -12.59 -8.61
N ASP A 103 7.63 -12.14 -7.68
CA ASP A 103 8.48 -12.98 -6.83
C ASP A 103 7.75 -13.28 -5.51
N GLY A 104 6.52 -12.79 -5.34
CA GLY A 104 5.69 -12.96 -4.15
C GLY A 104 6.07 -12.01 -3.01
N LEU A 105 6.90 -11.00 -3.28
CA LEU A 105 7.37 -10.06 -2.26
C LEU A 105 6.44 -8.86 -2.14
N PRO A 106 6.24 -8.28 -0.94
CA PRO A 106 5.43 -7.08 -0.76
C PRO A 106 5.94 -5.92 -1.62
N VAL A 107 5.04 -5.19 -2.26
CA VAL A 107 5.38 -4.01 -3.08
C VAL A 107 5.28 -2.72 -2.24
N PRO A 108 6.41 -2.10 -1.83
CA PRO A 108 6.36 -0.91 -0.99
C PRO A 108 5.73 0.28 -1.72
N GLY A 109 4.88 1.03 -1.03
CA GLY A 109 4.18 2.19 -1.60
C GLY A 109 2.92 1.84 -2.41
N ALA A 110 2.56 0.55 -2.52
CA ALA A 110 1.25 0.12 -2.95
C ALA A 110 0.34 -0.07 -1.73
N ALA A 111 -0.74 0.71 -1.64
CA ALA A 111 -1.79 0.56 -0.64
C ALA A 111 -2.94 -0.29 -1.21
N VAL A 112 -3.57 -1.13 -0.41
CA VAL A 112 -4.71 -1.95 -0.83
C VAL A 112 -5.97 -1.60 -0.04
N PHE A 113 -7.12 -1.59 -0.71
CA PHE A 113 -8.42 -1.27 -0.15
C PHE A 113 -9.45 -2.35 -0.52
N PRO A 114 -10.11 -2.98 0.46
CA PRO A 114 -9.85 -2.85 1.91
C PRO A 114 -8.46 -3.39 2.29
N GLU A 115 -7.85 -2.85 3.36
CA GLU A 115 -6.56 -3.36 3.87
C GLU A 115 -6.74 -4.65 4.67
N TRP A 116 -7.82 -4.70 5.43
CA TRP A 116 -8.18 -5.82 6.28
C TRP A 116 -9.51 -6.38 5.84
N VAL A 117 -9.62 -7.70 5.86
CA VAL A 117 -10.87 -8.41 5.63
C VAL A 117 -11.09 -9.43 6.73
N ARG A 118 -12.33 -9.57 7.14
CA ARG A 118 -12.72 -10.57 8.13
C ARG A 118 -13.25 -11.78 7.38
N ILE A 119 -12.69 -12.94 7.66
CA ILE A 119 -13.09 -14.19 7.00
C ILE A 119 -13.63 -15.17 8.03
N ASP A 120 -14.58 -16.00 7.66
CA ASP A 120 -15.04 -17.13 8.46
C ASP A 120 -14.79 -18.46 7.70
N THR A 121 -15.27 -19.58 8.25
CA THR A 121 -15.12 -20.90 7.62
C THR A 121 -15.83 -21.03 6.26
N PHE A 122 -16.74 -20.11 5.94
CA PHE A 122 -17.57 -20.07 4.72
C PHE A 122 -17.11 -19.01 3.70
N GLY A 123 -16.18 -18.11 4.04
CA GLY A 123 -15.58 -17.16 3.11
C GLY A 123 -15.20 -15.81 3.72
N ALA A 124 -14.85 -14.85 2.85
CA ALA A 124 -14.55 -13.48 3.27
C ALA A 124 -15.83 -12.63 3.37
N GLN A 125 -15.96 -11.88 4.46
CA GLN A 125 -16.96 -10.82 4.65
C GLN A 125 -16.26 -9.46 4.56
N GLU A 126 -16.85 -8.53 3.81
CA GLU A 126 -16.38 -7.15 3.82
C GLU A 126 -16.56 -6.57 5.23
N SER A 127 -15.45 -6.22 5.87
CA SER A 127 -15.49 -5.52 7.15
C SER A 127 -15.83 -4.06 6.92
N SER A 128 -17.13 -3.75 6.95
CA SER A 128 -17.63 -2.38 7.06
C SER A 128 -17.27 -1.84 8.43
N LEU A 129 -16.22 -1.03 8.54
CA LEU A 129 -16.05 -0.13 9.67
C LEU A 129 -17.06 1.02 9.48
N GLU A 130 -18.31 0.79 9.89
CA GLU A 130 -19.30 1.84 10.08
C GLU A 130 -19.60 2.02 11.57
N GLN A 131 -19.46 3.28 11.99
CA GLN A 131 -20.10 3.95 13.12
C GLN A 131 -19.51 3.74 14.53
N ALA A 132 -18.64 4.69 14.91
CA ALA A 132 -18.71 5.31 16.21
C ALA A 132 -19.00 6.81 15.99
N GLU A 133 -20.27 7.14 15.79
CA GLU A 133 -20.78 8.49 16.08
C GLU A 133 -21.43 8.41 17.47
N ASP A 134 -20.97 9.31 18.36
CA ASP A 134 -21.43 9.51 19.74
C ASP A 134 -22.49 10.63 19.76
#